data_AF-A0A9D5TAM7-F1
#
_entry.id   AF-A0A9D5TAM7-F1
#
_cell.length_a   1.000
_cell.length_b   1.000
_cell.length_c   1.000
_cell.angle_alpha   90.00
_cell.angle_beta   90.00
_cell.angle_gamma   90.00
#
_symmetry.space_group_name_H-M   'P 1'
#
loop_
_entity.id
_entity.type
_entity.pdbx_description
1 polymer ?
#
loop_
_entity_poly.entity_id
_entity_poly.type
_entity_poly.pdbx_seq_one_letter_code
_entity_poly.pdbx_strand_id
1 'polypeptide(L)' 'MSSIIHPFPPLYDDNSEILILGSFPSVKSREEMFFYGHPQNRFWRMLAAVYGEEVPADIPEKKAMLLRHGIALWD' A
#
# COMPACT_ATOMS: atom_id res chain seq x y z
N MET A 1 -3.48 28.06 -7.69
CA MET A 1 -3.03 26.90 -6.90
C MET A 1 -3.59 25.66 -7.56
N SER A 2 -2.77 24.83 -8.20
CA SER A 2 -3.21 23.54 -8.74
C SER A 2 -3.31 22.55 -7.59
N SER A 3 -4.52 22.14 -7.22
CA SER A 3 -4.71 21.00 -6.32
C SER A 3 -4.30 19.72 -7.06
N ILE A 4 -3.33 18.99 -6.54
CA ILE A 4 -3.01 17.67 -7.05
C ILE A 4 -4.01 16.70 -6.41
N ILE A 5 -4.81 16.02 -7.25
CA ILE A 5 -5.80 15.05 -6.78
C ILE A 5 -5.11 13.71 -6.54
N HIS A 6 -5.38 13.07 -5.40
CA HIS A 6 -4.87 11.74 -5.12
C HIS A 6 -5.46 10.72 -6.12
N PRO A 7 -4.65 9.92 -6.83
CA PRO A 7 -5.11 9.20 -8.00
C PRO A 7 -5.90 7.91 -7.72
N PHE A 8 -5.87 7.39 -6.50
CA PHE A 8 -6.58 6.16 -6.12
C PHE A 8 -7.11 6.21 -4.67
N PRO A 9 -8.15 5.42 -4.33
CA PRO A 9 -8.78 5.47 -3.01
C PRO A 9 -7.92 4.81 -1.90
N PRO A 10 -8.27 5.03 -0.61
CA PRO A 10 -7.56 4.42 0.49
C PRO A 10 -7.86 2.93 0.51
N LEU A 11 -6.96 2.16 1.12
CA LEU A 11 -7.26 0.77 1.47
C LEU A 11 -7.47 0.69 2.97
N TYR A 12 -8.66 0.26 3.39
CA TYR A 12 -9.03 0.00 4.78
C TYR A 12 -10.32 -0.83 4.82
N ASP A 13 -10.59 -1.39 6.00
CA ASP A 13 -11.87 -2.01 6.37
C ASP A 13 -12.17 -1.75 7.86
N ASP A 14 -13.29 -2.29 8.35
CA ASP A 14 -13.72 -2.12 9.75
C ASP A 14 -12.77 -2.75 10.78
N ASN A 15 -11.84 -3.61 10.34
CA ASN A 15 -10.86 -4.29 11.20
C ASN A 15 -9.48 -3.62 11.16
N SER A 16 -9.35 -2.48 10.47
CA SER A 16 -8.08 -1.78 10.35
C SER A 16 -7.69 -1.11 11.68
N GLU A 17 -6.55 -1.52 12.24
CA GLU A 17 -6.01 -1.05 13.51
C GLU A 17 -4.81 -0.11 13.34
N ILE A 18 -4.05 -0.28 12.25
CA ILE A 18 -2.82 0.45 11.96
C ILE A 18 -2.97 1.21 10.65
N LEU A 19 -2.87 2.53 10.68
CA LEU A 19 -2.83 3.36 9.47
C LEU A 19 -1.38 3.74 9.15
N ILE A 20 -0.90 3.36 7.96
CA ILE A 20 0.37 3.84 7.42
C ILE A 20 0.08 4.95 6.41
N LEU A 21 0.60 6.15 6.69
CA LEU A 21 0.48 7.32 5.84
C LEU A 21 1.75 7.52 5.00
N GLY A 22 1.62 7.41 3.68
CA GLY A 22 2.64 7.86 2.73
C GLY A 22 2.68 9.39 2.63
N SER A 23 3.66 9.90 1.88
CA SER A 23 3.77 11.34 1.62
C SER A 23 3.04 11.75 0.35
N PHE A 24 3.35 11.08 -0.76
CA PHE A 24 2.65 11.24 -2.03
C PHE A 24 3.01 10.05 -2.95
N PRO A 25 2.07 9.56 -3.78
CA PRO A 25 2.35 8.42 -4.64
C PRO A 25 3.49 8.73 -5.62
N SER A 26 4.38 7.77 -5.85
CA SER A 26 5.41 7.88 -6.90
C SER A 26 4.79 7.76 -8.29
N VAL A 27 5.51 8.14 -9.35
CA VAL A 27 5.07 7.92 -10.75
C VAL A 27 4.63 6.47 -10.94
N LYS A 28 5.43 5.51 -10.44
CA LYS A 28 5.12 4.08 -10.58
C LYS A 28 3.86 3.66 -9.82
N SER A 29 3.64 4.22 -8.63
CA SER A 29 2.42 3.96 -7.85
C SER A 29 1.18 4.50 -8.55
N ARG A 30 1.30 5.64 -9.25
CA ARG A 30 0.24 6.19 -10.10
C ARG A 30 -0.05 5.33 -11.32
N GLU A 31 0.97 4.83 -12.01
CA GLU A 31 0.81 3.91 -13.14
C GLU A 31 0.09 2.63 -12.74
N GLU A 32 0.43 2.07 -11.57
CA GLU A 32 -0.17 0.84 -11.05
C GLU A 32 -1.51 1.08 -10.35
N MET A 33 -1.91 2.34 -10.16
CA MET A 33 -3.09 2.74 -9.38
C MET A 33 -3.11 2.12 -7.97
N PHE A 34 -1.93 1.99 -7.35
CA PHE A 34 -1.77 1.36 -6.04
C PHE A 34 -0.46 1.78 -5.34
N PHE A 35 -0.39 1.55 -4.02
CA PHE A 35 0.69 2.03 -3.17
C PHE A 35 2.04 1.33 -3.40
N TYR A 36 3.12 2.10 -3.29
CA TYR A 36 4.51 1.63 -3.25
C TYR A 36 4.96 0.76 -4.45
N GLY A 37 4.50 1.08 -5.67
CA GLY A 37 4.73 0.26 -6.87
C GLY A 37 6.18 0.22 -7.40
N HIS A 38 7.09 1.07 -6.91
CA HIS A 38 8.47 1.05 -7.39
C HIS A 38 9.22 -0.20 -6.91
N PRO A 39 9.90 -1.00 -7.76
CA PRO A 39 10.54 -2.25 -7.35
C PRO A 39 11.62 -2.11 -6.26
N GLN A 40 12.29 -0.96 -6.19
CA GLN A 40 13.26 -0.68 -5.11
C GLN A 40 12.61 -0.26 -3.79
N ASN A 41 11.32 0.05 -3.78
CA ASN A 41 10.60 0.28 -2.54
C ASN A 41 10.60 -1.01 -1.72
N ARG A 42 10.94 -0.89 -0.44
CA ARG A 42 11.11 -2.03 0.47
C ARG A 42 9.84 -2.37 1.24
N PHE A 43 8.78 -1.56 1.13
CA PHE A 43 7.55 -1.71 1.92
C PHE A 43 7.03 -3.14 1.92
N TRP A 44 6.74 -3.70 0.74
CA TRP A 44 6.18 -5.05 0.62
C TRP A 44 7.12 -6.14 1.11
N ARG A 45 8.44 -6.02 0.82
CA ARG A 45 9.45 -7.00 1.29
C ARG A 45 9.62 -6.95 2.80
N MET A 46 9.61 -5.76 3.37
CA MET A 46 9.74 -5.53 4.80
C MET A 46 8.51 -6.07 5.53
N LEU A 47 7.31 -5.77 5.03
CA LEU A 47 6.07 -6.25 5.63
C LEU A 47 6.00 -7.78 5.61
N ALA A 48 6.35 -8.39 4.48
CA ALA A 48 6.41 -9.85 4.34
C ALA A 48 7.38 -10.48 5.35
N ALA A 49 8.57 -9.88 5.52
CA ALA A 49 9.54 -10.32 6.50
C ALA A 49 9.06 -10.16 7.96
N VAL A 50 8.34 -9.08 8.28
CA VAL A 50 7.79 -8.84 9.63
C VAL A 50 6.74 -9.90 10.00
N TYR A 51 5.87 -10.26 9.07
CA TYR A 51 4.81 -11.25 9.32
C TYR A 51 5.19 -12.70 8.97
N GLY A 52 6.40 -12.92 8.43
CA GLY A 52 6.87 -14.26 8.04
C GLY A 52 6.09 -14.85 6.85
N GLU A 53 5.62 -14.00 5.93
CA GLU A 53 4.87 -14.38 4.74
C GLU A 53 5.69 -14.22 3.46
N GLU A 54 5.17 -14.75 2.35
CA GLU A 54 5.72 -14.47 1.03
C GLU A 54 5.45 -13.02 0.61
N VAL A 55 6.34 -12.47 -0.23
CA VAL A 55 6.14 -11.11 -0.77
C VAL A 55 4.97 -11.15 -1.75
N PRO A 56 3.90 -10.35 -1.57
CA PRO A 56 2.75 -10.39 -2.45
C PRO A 56 3.14 -9.97 -3.87
N ALA A 57 2.73 -10.77 -4.84
CA ALA A 57 3.11 -10.62 -6.24
C ALA A 57 2.23 -9.60 -6.98
N ASP A 58 0.95 -9.50 -6.61
CA ASP A 58 -0.02 -8.64 -7.28
C ASP A 58 -0.86 -7.78 -6.32
N ILE A 59 -1.72 -6.92 -6.88
CA ILE A 59 -2.56 -6.00 -6.09
C ILE A 59 -3.57 -6.75 -5.19
N PRO A 60 -4.31 -7.77 -5.68
CA PRO A 60 -5.14 -8.60 -4.82
C PRO A 60 -4.41 -9.18 -3.61
N GLU A 61 -3.23 -9.78 -3.80
CA GLU A 61 -2.43 -10.33 -2.70
C GLU A 61 -1.95 -9.25 -1.74
N LYS A 62 -1.50 -8.10 -2.27
CA LYS A 62 -1.12 -6.93 -1.46
C LYS A 62 -2.27 -6.45 -0.58
N LYS A 63 -3.49 -6.36 -1.13
CA LYS A 63 -4.68 -5.96 -0.37
C LYS A 63 -5.01 -6.99 0.71
N ALA A 64 -5.02 -8.26 0.35
CA ALA A 64 -5.35 -9.35 1.28
C ALA A 64 -4.36 -9.41 2.45
N MET A 65 -3.06 -9.20 2.18
CA MET A 65 -2.03 -9.14 3.19
C MET A 65 -2.27 -8.00 4.18
N LEU A 66 -2.54 -6.78 3.68
CA LEU A 66 -2.77 -5.62 4.54
C LEU A 66 -4.01 -5.79 5.41
N LEU A 67 -5.15 -6.18 4.82
CA LEU A 67 -6.40 -6.33 5.55
C LEU A 67 -6.35 -7.47 6.59
N ARG A 68 -5.67 -8.59 6.28
CA ARG A 68 -5.47 -9.70 7.24
C ARG A 68 -4.70 -9.25 8.47
N HIS A 69 -3.79 -8.29 8.33
CA HIS A 69 -2.97 -7.76 9.42
C HIS A 69 -3.51 -6.44 10.00
N GLY A 70 -4.75 -6.05 9.65
CA GLY A 70 -5.40 -4.84 10.16
C GLY A 70 -4.67 -3.56 9.75
N ILE A 71 -4.05 -3.54 8.56
CA ILE A 71 -3.29 -2.38 8.06
C ILE A 71 -4.10 -1.62 7.01
N ALA A 72 -4.31 -0.34 7.26
CA ALA A 72 -4.83 0.63 6.30
C ALA A 72 -3.69 1.43 5.63
N LEU A 73 -3.91 1.84 4.38
CA LEU A 73 -3.01 2.69 3.59
C LEU A 73 -3.70 3.92 3.03
N TRP A 74 -3.01 5.05 3.13
CA TRP A 74 -3.36 6.31 2.49
C TRP A 74 -2.13 7.22 2.30
N ASP A 75 -2.24 8.24 1.44
CA ASP A 75 -1.25 9.31 1.26
C ASP A 75 -1.95 10.69 1.27
#